data_AF-A0A2G2Y3S7-F1
#
_entry.id   AF-A0A2G2Y3S7-F1
#
_cell.length_a   1.000
_cell.length_b   1.000
_cell.length_c   1.000
_cell.angle_alpha   90.00
_cell.angle_beta   90.00
_cell.angle_gamma   90.00
#
_symmetry.space_group_name_H-M   'P 1'
#
loop_
_entity.id
_entity.type
_entity.pdbx_description
1 polymer ?
#
loop_
_entity_poly.entity_id
_entity_poly.type
_entity_poly.pdbx_seq_one_letter_code
_entity_poly.pdbx_strand_id
1 'polypeptide(L)'
;MEKSKLLTSLVVLILLLPYVNATLSGPKAKEQFVLVHRACHGAWSWYKIVALMQSSGHNVTAIDLGASGNNPKQVLEVRHLSDYFSPLMKFMASLPAHEKVVLVGHEIGGFGISKAIETFPEKILVAVFVTALMPGPTLNASTVYTKVPIFHNPNFSKEVII
;
A
#
# COMPACT_ATOMS: atom_id res chain seq x y z
N MET A 1 -50.98 -18.27 21.65
CA MET A 1 -50.81 -18.55 20.21
C MET A 1 -50.04 -17.46 19.46
N GLU A 2 -50.12 -16.19 19.89
CA GLU A 2 -49.48 -15.07 19.21
C GLU A 2 -47.96 -14.93 19.50
N LYS A 3 -47.55 -15.17 20.75
CA LYS A 3 -46.13 -15.15 21.15
C LYS A 3 -45.25 -16.19 20.44
N SER A 4 -45.78 -17.37 20.14
CA SER A 4 -45.05 -18.44 19.44
C SER A 4 -44.84 -18.12 17.96
N LYS A 5 -45.79 -17.39 17.33
CA LYS A 5 -45.70 -16.90 15.94
C LYS A 5 -44.64 -15.80 15.80
N LEU A 6 -44.55 -14.90 16.79
CA LEU A 6 -43.52 -13.86 16.83
C LEU A 6 -42.11 -14.46 16.99
N LEU A 7 -41.96 -15.47 17.86
CA LEU A 7 -40.67 -16.12 18.09
C LEU A 7 -40.18 -16.87 16.84
N THR A 8 -41.07 -17.59 16.16
CA THR A 8 -40.72 -18.28 14.90
C THR A 8 -40.38 -17.30 13.78
N SER A 9 -41.12 -16.20 13.66
CA SER A 9 -40.82 -15.14 12.68
C SER A 9 -39.44 -14.49 12.92
N LEU A 10 -39.08 -14.23 14.18
CA LEU A 10 -37.80 -13.64 14.53
C LEU A 10 -36.62 -14.60 14.25
N VAL A 11 -36.77 -15.89 14.54
CA VAL A 11 -35.75 -16.91 14.24
C VAL A 11 -35.53 -17.04 12.73
N VAL A 12 -36.61 -17.05 11.94
CA VAL A 12 -36.53 -17.08 10.47
C VAL A 12 -35.82 -15.84 9.93
N LEU A 13 -36.11 -14.64 10.48
CA LEU A 13 -35.45 -13.40 10.08
C LEU A 13 -33.94 -13.44 10.41
N ILE A 14 -33.57 -13.91 11.60
CA ILE A 14 -32.16 -14.03 12.04
C ILE A 14 -31.40 -15.03 11.15
N LEU A 15 -32.03 -16.13 10.75
CA LEU A 15 -31.41 -17.13 9.88
C LEU A 15 -31.30 -16.67 8.41
N LEU A 16 -32.22 -15.83 7.94
CA LEU A 16 -32.21 -15.31 6.57
C LEU A 16 -31.30 -14.09 6.40
N LEU A 17 -31.06 -13.31 7.46
CA LEU A 17 -30.23 -12.10 7.41
C LEU A 17 -28.80 -12.32 6.84
N PRO A 18 -28.03 -13.34 7.24
CA PRO A 18 -26.71 -13.62 6.66
C PRO A 18 -26.78 -14.01 5.19
N TYR A 19 -27.83 -14.76 4.81
CA TYR A 19 -28.05 -15.24 3.45
C TYR A 19 -28.43 -14.09 2.50
N VAL A 20 -29.27 -13.17 2.99
CA VAL A 20 -29.65 -11.94 2.29
C VAL A 20 -28.46 -10.98 2.13
N ASN A 21 -27.62 -10.84 3.16
CA ASN A 21 -26.39 -10.04 3.04
C ASN A 21 -25.38 -10.63 2.04
N ALA A 22 -25.25 -11.96 2.00
CA ALA A 22 -24.37 -12.64 1.04
C ALA A 22 -24.87 -12.50 -0.42
N THR A 23 -26.18 -12.39 -0.63
CA THR A 23 -26.79 -12.23 -1.96
C THR A 23 -26.91 -10.77 -2.41
N LEU A 24 -27.06 -9.81 -1.48
CA LEU A 24 -27.06 -8.36 -1.77
C LEU A 24 -25.66 -7.77 -1.95
N SER A 25 -24.63 -8.44 -1.45
CA SER A 25 -23.24 -8.19 -1.81
C SER A 25 -23.06 -8.55 -3.29
N GLY A 26 -23.33 -7.60 -4.19
CA GLY A 26 -22.97 -7.73 -5.61
C GLY A 26 -21.48 -8.07 -5.77
N PRO A 27 -21.02 -8.42 -6.99
CA PRO A 27 -19.62 -8.76 -7.22
C PRO A 27 -18.73 -7.65 -6.66
N LYS A 28 -17.94 -7.94 -5.62
CA LYS A 28 -16.94 -6.99 -5.14
C LYS A 28 -15.99 -6.72 -6.29
N ALA A 29 -15.88 -5.44 -6.68
CA ALA A 29 -14.96 -5.04 -7.72
C ALA A 29 -13.54 -5.48 -7.34
N LYS A 30 -12.89 -6.18 -8.26
CA LYS A 30 -11.54 -6.67 -8.07
C LYS A 30 -10.56 -5.52 -8.24
N GLU A 31 -10.16 -4.92 -7.13
CA GLU A 31 -9.15 -3.85 -7.12
C GLU A 31 -7.71 -4.38 -7.10
N GLN A 32 -6.79 -3.55 -7.61
CA GLN A 32 -5.34 -3.75 -7.58
C GLN A 32 -4.73 -2.89 -6.47
N PHE A 33 -4.17 -3.52 -5.44
CA PHE A 33 -3.47 -2.85 -4.34
C PHE A 33 -1.96 -2.86 -4.54
N VAL A 34 -1.31 -1.74 -4.25
CA VAL A 34 0.14 -1.59 -4.28
C VAL A 34 0.60 -1.16 -2.89
N LEU A 35 1.40 -1.99 -2.23
CA LEU A 35 1.82 -1.80 -0.84
C LEU A 35 3.30 -1.38 -0.78
N VAL A 36 3.56 -0.25 -0.13
CA VAL A 36 4.89 0.36 0.01
C VAL A 36 5.27 0.36 1.48
N HIS A 37 6.40 -0.29 1.80
CA HIS A 37 6.87 -0.49 3.17
C HIS A 37 7.55 0.76 3.77
N ARG A 38 7.84 0.67 5.08
CA ARG A 38 8.56 1.65 5.88
C ARG A 38 10.10 1.49 5.78
N ALA A 39 10.86 2.36 6.43
CA ALA A 39 12.32 2.23 6.50
C ALA A 39 12.77 0.88 7.10
N CYS A 40 13.89 0.33 6.61
CA CYS A 40 14.47 -0.96 7.04
C CYS A 40 13.59 -2.21 6.88
N HIS A 41 12.43 -2.09 6.21
CA HIS A 41 11.54 -3.21 5.93
C HIS A 41 11.60 -3.58 4.44
N GLY A 42 10.84 -4.60 4.04
CA GLY A 42 10.61 -4.96 2.65
C GLY A 42 9.16 -5.33 2.41
N ALA A 43 8.86 -5.79 1.20
CA ALA A 43 7.58 -6.36 0.80
C ALA A 43 7.11 -7.46 1.76
N TRP A 44 8.04 -8.23 2.33
CA TRP A 44 7.79 -9.28 3.31
C TRP A 44 6.99 -8.81 4.53
N SER A 45 7.10 -7.54 4.92
CA SER A 45 6.38 -6.99 6.08
C SER A 45 4.86 -6.99 5.92
N TRP A 46 4.38 -7.05 4.67
CA TRP A 46 2.96 -7.06 4.34
C TRP A 46 2.34 -8.47 4.23
N TYR A 47 3.09 -9.54 4.50
CA TYR A 47 2.66 -10.91 4.16
C TYR A 47 1.25 -11.29 4.66
N LYS A 48 0.88 -10.91 5.90
CA LYS A 48 -0.47 -11.17 6.44
C LYS A 48 -1.55 -10.41 5.67
N ILE A 49 -1.28 -9.15 5.35
CA ILE A 49 -2.23 -8.27 4.66
C ILE A 49 -2.41 -8.73 3.21
N VAL A 50 -1.31 -9.10 2.55
CA VAL A 50 -1.34 -9.71 1.20
C VAL A 50 -2.23 -10.96 1.20
N ALA A 51 -2.01 -11.90 2.13
CA ALA A 51 -2.82 -13.11 2.22
C ALA A 51 -4.31 -12.81 2.44
N LEU A 52 -4.64 -11.89 3.36
CA LEU A 52 -6.03 -11.52 3.64
C LEU A 52 -6.72 -10.86 2.45
N MET A 53 -6.07 -9.90 1.79
CA MET A 53 -6.63 -9.20 0.63
C MET A 53 -6.78 -10.11 -0.58
N GLN A 54 -5.81 -10.99 -0.84
CA GLN A 54 -5.90 -11.99 -1.91
C GLN A 54 -7.03 -12.99 -1.64
N SER A 55 -7.19 -13.47 -0.39
CA SER A 55 -8.31 -14.33 -0.02
C SER A 55 -9.68 -13.67 -0.19
N SER A 56 -9.72 -12.33 -0.18
CA SER A 56 -10.92 -11.53 -0.42
C SER A 56 -11.17 -11.23 -1.91
N GLY A 57 -10.33 -11.75 -2.81
CA GLY A 57 -10.47 -11.62 -4.26
C GLY A 57 -9.72 -10.46 -4.91
N HIS A 58 -8.93 -9.68 -4.14
CA HIS A 58 -8.16 -8.56 -4.67
C HIS A 58 -6.80 -8.99 -5.20
N ASN A 59 -6.28 -8.24 -6.19
CA ASN A 59 -4.88 -8.36 -6.55
C ASN A 59 -4.05 -7.46 -5.65
N VAL A 60 -2.87 -7.94 -5.24
CA VAL A 60 -1.99 -7.20 -4.33
C VAL A 60 -0.55 -7.36 -4.77
N THR A 61 0.16 -6.25 -4.86
CA THR A 61 1.60 -6.20 -5.13
C THR A 61 2.28 -5.43 -4.00
N ALA A 62 3.14 -6.11 -3.24
CA ALA A 62 4.03 -5.45 -2.28
C ALA A 62 5.40 -5.22 -2.94
N ILE A 63 5.93 -4.00 -2.87
CA ILE A 63 7.16 -3.62 -3.57
C ILE A 63 8.33 -3.56 -2.60
N ASP A 64 9.44 -4.22 -2.94
CA ASP A 64 10.74 -3.99 -2.32
C ASP A 64 11.38 -2.71 -2.90
N LEU A 65 11.59 -1.71 -2.04
CA LEU A 65 12.28 -0.46 -2.39
C LEU A 65 13.79 -0.70 -2.56
N GLY A 66 14.53 0.33 -3.00
CA GLY A 66 15.98 0.25 -3.19
C GLY A 66 16.69 -0.20 -1.91
N ALA A 67 17.59 -1.18 -2.04
CA ALA A 67 18.33 -1.76 -0.91
C ALA A 67 17.45 -2.28 0.26
N SER A 68 16.22 -2.71 -0.05
CA SER A 68 15.25 -3.20 0.91
C SER A 68 14.76 -4.60 0.51
N GLY A 69 14.46 -5.44 1.49
CA GLY A 69 13.97 -6.81 1.25
C GLY A 69 14.91 -7.60 0.33
N ASN A 70 14.39 -8.06 -0.82
CA ASN A 70 15.18 -8.81 -1.80
C ASN A 70 15.71 -7.93 -2.96
N ASN A 71 15.70 -6.60 -2.81
CA ASN A 71 16.32 -5.71 -3.79
C ASN A 71 17.84 -5.90 -3.79
N PRO A 72 18.49 -6.09 -4.96
CA PRO A 72 19.90 -6.45 -5.02
C PRO A 72 20.87 -5.30 -4.72
N LYS A 73 20.39 -4.04 -4.68
CA LYS A 73 21.24 -2.89 -4.37
C LYS A 73 21.68 -2.94 -2.91
N GLN A 74 22.92 -2.55 -2.63
CA GLN A 74 23.35 -2.30 -1.27
C GLN A 74 22.98 -0.88 -0.84
N VAL A 75 22.89 -0.66 0.48
CA VAL A 75 22.50 0.63 1.07
C VAL A 75 23.40 1.78 0.59
N LEU A 76 24.70 1.52 0.39
CA LEU A 76 25.68 2.51 -0.07
C LEU A 76 25.51 2.90 -1.55
N GLU A 77 24.80 2.08 -2.33
CA GLU A 77 24.47 2.38 -3.73
C GLU A 77 23.23 3.27 -3.85
N VAL A 78 22.46 3.44 -2.77
CA VAL A 78 21.27 4.27 -2.70
C VAL A 78 21.64 5.63 -2.12
N ARG A 79 21.96 6.59 -3.00
CA ARG A 79 22.46 7.91 -2.59
C ARG A 79 21.34 8.91 -2.35
N HIS A 80 20.28 8.82 -3.15
CA HIS A 80 19.16 9.74 -3.12
C HIS A 80 17.84 9.03 -2.85
N LEU A 81 16.86 9.76 -2.33
CA LEU A 81 15.48 9.27 -2.16
C LEU A 81 14.89 8.74 -3.49
N SER A 82 15.30 9.32 -4.61
CA SER A 82 14.96 8.86 -5.94
C SER A 82 15.45 7.45 -6.25
N ASP A 83 16.64 7.08 -5.77
CA ASP A 83 17.19 5.74 -5.97
C ASP A 83 16.39 4.70 -5.16
N TYR A 84 16.00 5.09 -3.95
CA TYR A 84 15.22 4.29 -3.02
C TYR A 84 13.81 4.01 -3.54
N PHE A 85 13.10 5.03 -4.02
CA PHE A 85 11.75 4.89 -4.54
C PHE A 85 11.69 4.48 -6.03
N SER A 86 12.84 4.34 -6.70
CA SER A 86 12.88 3.95 -8.12
C SER A 86 12.12 2.66 -8.45
N PRO A 87 12.09 1.60 -7.61
CA PRO A 87 11.30 0.40 -7.91
C PRO A 87 9.79 0.69 -7.98
N LEU A 88 9.27 1.50 -7.05
CA LEU A 88 7.88 1.95 -7.06
C LEU A 88 7.57 2.75 -8.33
N MET A 89 8.42 3.71 -8.69
CA MET A 89 8.19 4.55 -9.87
C MET A 89 8.24 3.74 -11.18
N LYS A 90 9.13 2.75 -11.28
CA LYS A 90 9.20 1.83 -12.41
C LYS A 90 7.94 0.96 -12.51
N PHE A 91 7.47 0.44 -11.37
CA PHE A 91 6.22 -0.32 -11.32
C PHE A 91 5.04 0.53 -11.82
N MET A 92 4.86 1.74 -11.29
CA MET A 92 3.79 2.65 -11.70
C MET A 92 3.87 3.03 -13.19
N ALA A 93 5.07 3.23 -13.72
CA ALA A 93 5.26 3.48 -15.15
C ALA A 93 4.85 2.28 -16.02
N SER A 94 5.08 1.05 -15.55
CA SER A 94 4.76 -0.18 -16.29
C SER A 94 3.26 -0.53 -16.34
N LEU A 95 2.44 0.05 -15.46
CA LEU A 95 1.00 -0.18 -15.45
C LEU A 95 0.35 0.29 -16.78
N PRO A 96 -0.60 -0.48 -17.36
CA PRO A 96 -1.39 -0.05 -18.50
C PRO A 96 -2.10 1.29 -18.25
N ALA A 97 -2.25 2.11 -19.29
CA ALA A 97 -2.80 3.46 -19.16
C ALA A 97 -4.25 3.52 -18.61
N HIS A 98 -5.03 2.44 -18.76
CA HIS A 98 -6.41 2.36 -18.29
C HIS A 98 -6.54 1.74 -16.90
N GLU A 99 -5.45 1.25 -16.31
CA GLU A 99 -5.47 0.61 -15.00
C GLU A 99 -5.24 1.63 -13.89
N LYS A 100 -6.06 1.55 -12.83
CA LYS A 100 -5.90 2.36 -11.62
C LYS A 100 -5.65 1.47 -10.42
N VAL A 101 -4.83 1.94 -9.50
CA VAL A 101 -4.45 1.18 -8.30
C VAL A 101 -4.83 1.90 -7.02
N VAL A 102 -5.08 1.10 -5.98
CA VAL A 102 -5.10 1.55 -4.59
C VAL A 102 -3.68 1.54 -4.07
N LEU A 103 -3.12 2.72 -3.82
CA LEU A 103 -1.72 2.87 -3.41
C LEU A 103 -1.63 3.07 -1.89
N VAL A 104 -0.90 2.20 -1.20
CA VAL A 104 -0.83 2.19 0.27
C VAL A 104 0.62 2.39 0.70
N GLY A 105 0.88 3.45 1.47
CA GLY A 105 2.21 3.79 1.99
C GLY A 105 2.25 3.73 3.51
N HIS A 106 3.27 3.08 4.07
CA HIS A 106 3.51 3.01 5.51
C HIS A 106 4.73 3.86 5.91
N GLU A 107 4.57 4.76 6.88
CA GLU A 107 5.64 5.62 7.41
C GLU A 107 6.37 6.39 6.28
N ILE A 108 7.66 6.12 6.03
CA ILE A 108 8.44 6.76 4.95
C ILE A 108 7.90 6.40 3.56
N GLY A 109 7.20 5.27 3.43
CA GLY A 109 6.49 4.89 2.22
C GLY A 109 5.46 5.94 1.79
N GLY A 110 4.97 6.75 2.74
CA GLY A 110 4.16 7.94 2.48
C GLY A 110 4.79 8.92 1.48
N PHE A 111 6.10 9.19 1.59
CA PHE A 111 6.80 10.04 0.62
C PHE A 111 6.82 9.43 -0.78
N GLY A 112 7.06 8.12 -0.87
CA GLY A 112 7.09 7.40 -2.14
C GLY A 112 5.73 7.46 -2.84
N ILE A 113 4.65 7.21 -2.10
CA ILE A 113 3.30 7.26 -2.68
C ILE A 113 2.87 8.68 -3.03
N SER A 114 3.24 9.70 -2.25
CA SER A 114 3.02 11.10 -2.62
C SER A 114 3.70 11.46 -3.93
N LYS A 115 4.94 10.99 -4.16
CA LYS A 115 5.63 11.21 -5.43
C LYS A 115 4.96 10.47 -6.59
N ALA A 116 4.50 9.24 -6.37
CA ALA A 116 3.75 8.48 -7.37
C ALA A 116 2.44 9.17 -7.75
N ILE A 117 1.70 9.73 -6.79
CA ILE A 117 0.47 10.51 -7.04
C ILE A 117 0.77 11.76 -7.87
N GLU A 118 1.85 12.48 -7.56
CA GLU A 118 2.26 13.67 -8.32
C GLU A 118 2.64 13.31 -9.77
N THR A 119 3.23 12.13 -9.99
CA THR A 119 3.78 11.74 -11.30
C THR A 119 2.78 11.00 -12.18
N PHE A 120 1.90 10.19 -11.58
CA PHE A 120 0.94 9.32 -12.28
C PHE A 120 -0.49 9.49 -11.74
N PRO A 121 -1.02 10.71 -11.60
CA PRO A 121 -2.33 10.94 -10.98
C PRO A 121 -3.46 10.17 -11.68
N GLU A 122 -3.35 9.94 -12.98
CA GLU A 122 -4.31 9.19 -13.79
C GLU A 122 -4.39 7.70 -13.45
N LYS A 123 -3.34 7.15 -12.83
CA LYS A 123 -3.23 5.72 -12.45
C LYS A 123 -3.59 5.46 -10.99
N ILE A 124 -3.97 6.47 -10.21
CA ILE A 124 -4.32 6.32 -8.80
C ILE A 124 -5.83 6.35 -8.64
N LEU A 125 -6.40 5.26 -8.10
CA LEU A 125 -7.80 5.23 -7.68
C LEU A 125 -7.96 5.95 -6.35
N VAL A 126 -7.12 5.57 -5.38
CA VAL A 126 -7.09 6.15 -4.04
C VAL A 126 -5.70 5.91 -3.42
N ALA A 127 -5.26 6.85 -2.59
CA ALA A 127 -4.04 6.74 -1.81
C ALA A 127 -4.36 6.60 -0.32
N VAL A 128 -3.69 5.66 0.35
CA VAL A 128 -3.89 5.33 1.76
C VAL A 128 -2.57 5.51 2.51
N PHE A 129 -2.57 6.37 3.53
CA PHE A 129 -1.42 6.68 4.36
C PHE A 129 -1.55 5.97 5.72
N VAL A 130 -0.83 4.87 5.92
CA VAL A 130 -0.86 4.09 7.15
C VAL A 130 0.26 4.59 8.06
N THR A 131 -0.08 5.35 9.11
CA THR A 131 0.90 5.97 10.02
C THR A 131 2.07 6.60 9.24
N ALA A 132 1.73 7.27 8.14
CA ALA A 132 2.67 7.66 7.10
C ALA A 132 2.87 9.16 7.00
N LEU A 133 4.03 9.55 6.47
CA LEU A 133 4.33 10.94 6.14
C LEU A 133 3.44 11.35 4.96
N MET A 134 2.64 12.40 5.14
CA MET A 134 1.69 12.89 4.14
C MET A 134 2.04 14.34 3.76
N PRO A 135 3.08 14.56 2.93
CA PRO A 135 3.45 15.89 2.51
C PRO A 135 2.32 16.54 1.69
N GLY A 136 1.98 17.77 2.04
CA GLY A 136 1.03 18.58 1.29
C GLY A 136 1.69 19.31 0.11
N PRO A 137 0.91 20.04 -0.70
CA PRO A 137 1.41 20.76 -1.88
C PRO A 137 2.52 21.77 -1.60
N THR A 138 2.62 22.26 -0.37
CA THR A 138 3.68 23.19 0.08
C THR A 138 5.03 22.51 0.24
N LEU A 139 5.06 21.22 0.56
CA LEU A 139 6.27 20.41 0.60
C LEU A 139 6.36 19.63 -0.71
N ASN A 140 6.94 20.26 -1.74
CA ASN A 140 7.05 19.65 -3.07
C ASN A 140 7.83 18.33 -2.97
N ALA A 141 7.12 17.21 -3.11
CA ALA A 141 7.67 15.86 -3.05
C ALA A 141 8.83 15.68 -4.03
N SER A 142 8.78 16.32 -5.21
CA SER A 142 9.87 16.35 -6.19
C SER A 142 11.18 16.94 -5.65
N THR A 143 11.09 17.97 -4.80
CA THR A 143 12.28 18.59 -4.17
C THR A 143 12.91 17.65 -3.16
N VAL A 144 12.10 17.01 -2.31
CA VAL A 144 12.58 16.02 -1.33
C VAL A 144 13.14 14.77 -2.03
N TYR A 145 12.46 14.33 -3.10
CA TYR A 145 12.82 13.15 -3.89
C TYR A 145 14.20 13.25 -4.55
N THR A 146 14.56 14.42 -5.06
CA THR A 146 15.82 14.64 -5.80
C THR A 146 16.96 15.14 -4.91
N LYS A 147 16.68 16.03 -3.95
CA LYS A 147 17.73 16.77 -3.24
C LYS A 147 18.09 16.20 -1.87
N VAL A 148 17.28 15.30 -1.29
CA VAL A 148 17.58 14.77 0.05
C VAL A 148 18.44 13.51 -0.06
N PRO A 149 19.67 13.54 0.46
CA PRO A 149 20.48 12.33 0.60
C PRO A 149 19.89 11.44 1.71
N ILE A 150 19.82 10.13 1.48
CA ILE A 150 19.26 9.21 2.49
C ILE A 150 20.25 8.96 3.63
N PHE A 151 21.55 8.93 3.33
CA PHE A 151 22.59 8.58 4.29
C PHE A 151 23.81 9.50 4.13
N HIS A 152 23.69 10.79 4.48
CA HIS A 152 24.86 11.68 4.57
C HIS A 152 25.30 11.85 6.03
N ASN A 153 25.64 10.74 6.68
CA ASN A 153 26.44 10.77 7.89
C ASN A 153 27.61 9.78 7.73
N PRO A 154 28.86 10.24 7.59
CA PRO A 154 30.02 9.37 7.41
C PRO A 154 30.28 8.44 8.61
N ASN A 155 29.62 8.66 9.76
CA ASN A 155 29.71 7.81 10.95
C ASN A 155 28.60 6.76 11.05
N PHE A 156 27.57 6.80 10.20
CA PHE A 156 26.43 5.85 10.27
C PHE A 156 26.82 4.43 9.84
N SER A 157 27.93 4.28 9.11
CA SER A 157 28.48 3.02 8.61
C SER A 157 29.01 2.08 9.69
N LYS A 158 29.06 2.50 10.96
CA LYS A 158 29.60 1.70 12.07
C LYS A 158 28.55 1.17 13.06
N GLU A 159 27.32 1.69 13.05
CA GLU A 159 26.40 1.44 14.17
C GLU A 159 25.08 0.74 13.83
N VAL A 160 24.77 0.48 12.55
CA VAL A 160 23.55 -0.26 12.21
C VAL A 160 23.83 -1.27 11.09
N ILE A 161 24.40 -2.40 11.49
CA ILE A 161 24.20 -3.68 10.79
C ILE A 161 23.35 -4.50 11.76
N ILE A 162 22.08 -4.71 11.41
CA ILE A 162 21.24 -5.78 11.95
C ILE A 162 21.11 -6.81 10.84
#